data_AF-A0A1P8KPY1-F1
#
_entry.id   AF-A0A1P8KPY1-F1
#
_cell.length_a   1.000
_cell.length_b   1.000
_cell.length_c   1.000
_cell.angle_alpha   90.00
_cell.angle_beta   90.00
_cell.angle_gamma   90.00
#
_symmetry.space_group_name_H-M   'P 1'
#
loop_
_entity.id
_entity.type
_entity.pdbx_description
1 polymer ?
#
loop_
_entity_poly.entity_id
_entity_poly.type
_entity_poly.pdbx_seq_one_letter_code
_entity_poly.pdbx_strand_id
1 'polypeptide(L)' 'MRIVLISLLTLSAAFAQNTINMKKCELLEISPYTKLFSCHKIDYLVEYKIEVDLSEADSIKKITMITPTSQTVIKTGK' A
#
# COMPACT_ATOMS: atom_id res chain seq x y z
N MET A 1 -41.88 -18.06 1.12
CA MET A 1 -41.27 -16.76 1.50
C MET A 1 -39.88 -16.86 2.14
N ARG A 2 -39.57 -17.86 2.98
CA ARG A 2 -38.28 -17.95 3.69
C ARG A 2 -37.04 -18.14 2.79
N ILE A 3 -37.17 -18.85 1.66
CA ILE A 3 -36.06 -19.12 0.73
C ILE A 3 -35.59 -17.85 0.01
N VAL A 4 -36.51 -16.93 -0.29
CA VAL A 4 -36.19 -15.67 -0.96
C VAL A 4 -35.30 -14.79 -0.07
N LEU A 5 -35.61 -14.73 1.23
CA LEU A 5 -34.80 -13.98 2.21
C LEU A 5 -33.37 -14.53 2.30
N ILE A 6 -33.22 -15.86 2.36
CA ILE A 6 -31.91 -16.50 2.44
C ILE A 6 -31.10 -16.21 1.17
N SER A 7 -31.73 -16.27 -0.01
CA SER A 7 -31.03 -15.94 -1.27
C SER A 7 -30.55 -14.49 -1.32
N LEU A 8 -31.34 -13.55 -0.76
CA LEU A 8 -31.01 -12.14 -0.76
C LEU A 8 -29.83 -11.82 0.19
N LEU A 9 -29.77 -12.50 1.33
CA LEU A 9 -28.64 -12.42 2.26
C LEU A 9 -27.35 -13.05 1.71
N THR A 10 -27.45 -14.12 0.93
CA THR A 10 -26.26 -14.73 0.32
C THR A 10 -25.68 -13.89 -0.82
N LEU A 11 -26.52 -13.17 -1.57
CA LEU A 11 -26.05 -12.29 -2.64
C LEU A 11 -25.29 -11.07 -2.10
N SER A 12 -25.77 -10.44 -1.02
CA SER A 12 -25.08 -9.27 -0.43
C SER A 12 -23.70 -9.63 0.14
N ALA A 13 -23.55 -10.84 0.70
CA ALA A 13 -22.26 -11.33 1.17
C ALA A 13 -21.24 -11.57 0.03
N ALA A 14 -21.71 -11.99 -1.15
CA ALA A 14 -20.85 -12.22 -2.31
C ALA A 14 -20.28 -10.91 -2.90
N PHE A 15 -21.01 -9.80 -2.82
CA PHE A 15 -20.54 -8.49 -3.29
C PHE A 15 -19.68 -7.73 -2.26
N ALA A 16 -19.53 -8.24 -1.03
CA ALA A 16 -18.65 -7.66 -0.02
C ALA A 16 -17.16 -8.00 -0.25
N GLN A 17 -16.84 -8.88 -1.19
CA GLN A 17 -15.46 -9.28 -1.47
C GLN A 17 -14.75 -8.29 -2.42
N ASN A 18 -14.04 -7.36 -1.78
CA ASN A 18 -12.70 -6.92 -2.13
C ASN A 18 -12.44 -6.30 -3.51
N THR A 19 -13.17 -5.26 -3.91
CA THR A 19 -12.56 -4.23 -4.77
C THR A 19 -11.77 -3.25 -3.90
N ILE A 20 -10.64 -3.69 -3.35
CA ILE A 20 -9.70 -2.78 -2.66
C ILE A 20 -9.14 -1.85 -3.73
N ASN A 21 -9.68 -0.64 -3.80
CA ASN A 21 -9.24 0.37 -4.75
C ASN A 21 -7.88 0.90 -4.29
N MET A 22 -6.79 0.23 -4.72
CA MET A 22 -5.41 0.61 -4.42
C MET A 22 -5.04 2.00 -4.95
N LYS A 23 -5.93 2.70 -5.68
CA LYS A 23 -5.66 4.02 -6.27
C LYS A 23 -5.56 5.14 -5.24
N LYS A 24 -6.03 4.95 -4.00
CA LYS A 24 -5.90 5.93 -2.93
C LYS A 24 -4.86 5.44 -1.93
N CYS A 25 -3.61 5.82 -2.17
CA CYS A 25 -2.55 5.70 -1.18
C CYS A 25 -2.39 7.03 -0.46
N GLU A 26 -2.28 7.00 0.86
CA GLU A 26 -1.94 8.17 1.66
C GLU A 26 -0.42 8.33 1.69
N LEU A 27 0.05 9.56 1.53
CA LEU A 27 1.46 9.89 1.60
C LEU A 27 1.75 10.57 2.94
N LEU A 28 2.68 10.01 3.70
CA LEU A 28 3.23 10.62 4.89
C LEU A 28 4.73 10.89 4.67
N GLU A 29 5.11 12.16 4.75
CA GLU A 29 6.52 12.57 4.72
C GLU A 29 7.07 12.54 6.15
N ILE A 30 7.88 11.52 6.47
CA ILE A 30 8.50 11.35 7.79
C ILE A 30 9.73 12.27 7.91
N SER A 31 10.49 12.37 6.81
CA SER A 31 11.63 13.26 6.70
C SER A 31 11.86 13.63 5.22
N PRO A 32 12.76 14.59 4.91
CA PRO A 32 13.12 14.90 3.53
C PRO A 32 13.61 13.68 2.72
N TYR A 33 14.15 12.66 3.40
CA TYR A 33 14.73 11.46 2.79
C TYR A 33 13.92 10.20 3.08
N THR A 34 12.71 10.31 3.65
CA THR A 34 11.91 9.16 4.05
C THR A 34 10.43 9.45 3.89
N LYS A 35 9.78 8.68 3.01
CA LYS A 35 8.35 8.78 2.73
C LYS A 35 7.67 7.44 2.97
N LEU A 36 6.49 7.47 3.57
CA LEU A 36 5.64 6.31 3.76
C LEU A 36 4.41 6.46 2.86
N PHE A 37 4.22 5.49 1.96
CA PHE A 37 3.03 5.40 1.13
C PHE A 37 2.13 4.31 1.71
N SER A 38 1.05 4.70 2.38
CA SER A 38 0.08 3.75 2.94
C SER A 38 -1.01 3.44 1.94
N CYS A 39 -1.02 2.21 1.44
CA CYS A 39 -1.96 1.72 0.44
C CYS A 39 -2.83 0.59 1.05
N HIS A 40 -3.81 0.97 1.87
CA HIS A 40 -4.72 0.05 2.58
C HIS A 40 -4.02 -0.94 3.51
N LYS A 41 -3.68 -2.14 3.01
CA LYS A 41 -3.06 -3.23 3.77
C LYS A 41 -1.57 -3.39 3.49
N ILE A 42 -1.02 -2.49 2.67
CA ILE A 42 0.38 -2.52 2.27
C ILE A 42 0.89 -1.10 2.41
N ASP A 43 1.92 -0.93 3.22
CA ASP A 43 2.66 0.33 3.31
C ASP A 43 4.02 0.18 2.63
N TYR A 44 4.45 1.20 1.91
CA TYR A 44 5.77 1.26 1.30
C TYR A 44 6.59 2.34 2.00
N LEU A 45 7.65 1.92 2.67
CA LEU A 45 8.65 2.82 3.21
C LEU A 45 9.74 3.04 2.16
N VAL A 46 9.82 4.27 1.66
CA VAL A 46 10.78 4.69 0.63
C VAL A 46 11.83 5.58 1.27
N GLU A 47 13.08 5.13 1.21
CA GLU A 47 14.25 5.84 1.70
C GLU A 47 15.04 6.39 0.50
N TYR A 48 15.41 7.67 0.56
CA TYR A 48 16.18 8.37 -0.47
C TYR A 48 17.63 8.57 -0.04
N LYS A 49 18.54 8.74 -1.00
CA LYS A 49 19.94 9.09 -0.77
C LYS A 49 20.05 10.55 -0.33
N ILE A 50 21.00 10.85 0.55
CA ILE A 50 21.21 12.20 1.11
C ILE A 50 21.89 13.14 0.10
N GLU A 51 22.57 12.59 -0.91
CA GLU A 51 23.51 13.34 -1.77
C GLU A 51 23.03 13.57 -3.22
N VAL A 52 21.75 13.34 -3.53
CA VAL A 52 21.24 13.49 -4.91
C VAL A 52 20.05 14.42 -4.88
N ASP A 53 20.05 15.41 -5.77
CA ASP A 53 18.89 16.23 -6.11
C ASP A 53 17.65 15.32 -6.20
N LEU A 54 16.68 15.52 -5.30
CA LEU A 54 15.53 14.62 -5.09
C LEU A 54 14.61 14.54 -6.32
N SER A 55 14.89 15.32 -7.37
CA SER A 55 14.17 15.30 -8.65
C SER A 55 14.53 14.11 -9.56
N GLU A 56 15.64 13.40 -9.30
CA GLU A 56 16.03 12.24 -10.11
C GLU A 56 15.45 10.92 -9.56
N ALA A 57 14.90 10.09 -10.45
CA ALA A 57 14.35 8.77 -10.13
C ALA A 57 15.39 7.77 -9.55
N ASP A 58 16.69 8.07 -9.68
CA ASP A 58 17.81 7.30 -9.14
C ASP A 58 18.22 7.68 -7.69
N SER A 59 17.48 8.61 -7.08
CA SER A 59 17.65 9.01 -5.67
C SER A 59 17.15 7.96 -4.67
N ILE A 60 16.40 6.93 -5.11
CA ILE A 60 15.84 5.91 -4.21
C ILE A 60 16.95 4.96 -3.74
N LYS A 61 17.24 4.98 -2.43
CA LYS A 61 18.18 4.07 -1.76
C LYS A 61 17.54 2.72 -1.48
N LYS A 62 16.30 2.71 -0.98
CA LYS A 62 15.65 1.47 -0.54
C LYS A 62 14.14 1.61 -0.53
N ILE A 63 13.45 0.54 -0.91
CA ILE A 63 12.00 0.41 -0.75
C ILE A 63 11.73 -0.84 0.09
N THR A 64 11.04 -0.64 1.21
CA THR A 64 10.57 -1.71 2.08
C THR A 64 9.06 -1.79 1.99
N MET A 65 8.54 -2.97 1.67
CA MET A 65 7.12 -3.27 1.73
C MET A 65 6.78 -3.78 3.13
N ILE A 66 5.76 -3.19 3.74
CA ILE A 66 5.28 -3.50 5.08
C ILE A 66 3.82 -3.96 4.94
N THR A 67 3.51 -5.11 5.49
CA THR A 67 2.16 -5.63 5.62
C THR A 67 1.85 -5.86 7.10
N PRO A 68 0.59 -6.10 7.51
CA PRO A 68 0.26 -6.41 8.90
C PRO A 68 1.04 -7.57 9.49
N THR A 69 1.58 -8.47 8.66
CA THR A 69 2.23 -9.72 9.08
C THR A 69 3.72 -9.78 8.78
N SER A 70 4.25 -8.91 7.92
CA SER A 70 5.63 -9.04 7.44
C SER A 70 6.21 -7.72 6.93
N GLN A 71 7.54 -7.69 6.86
CA GLN A 71 8.29 -6.61 6.24
C GLN A 71 9.34 -7.20 5.31
N THR A 72 9.49 -6.65 4.11
CA THR A 72 10.44 -7.17 3.12
C THR A 72 11.00 -6.04 2.27
N VAL A 73 12.31 -6.08 2.03
CA VAL A 73 12.98 -5.14 1.13
C VAL A 73 12.72 -5.59 -0.30
N ILE A 74 12.07 -4.75 -1.10
CA ILE A 74 11.68 -5.09 -2.48
C ILE A 74 12.57 -4.40 -3.53
N LYS A 75 13.27 -3.33 -3.13
CA LYS A 75 14.25 -2.66 -3.98
C LYS A 75 15.38 -2.10 -3.12
N THR A 76 16.59 -2.22 -3.62
CA THR A 76 17.77 -1.53 -3.10
C THR A 76 18.42 -0.82 -4.27
N GLY A 77 18.55 0.50 -4.16
CA GLY A 77 19.29 1.31 -5.11
C GLY A 77 20.78 0.96 -5.07
N LYS A 78 21.43 0.97 -6.24
CA LYS A 78 22.88 0.82 -6.35
C LYS A 78 23.59 2.06 -5.84
#